data_AF-A0A847H174-F1
#
_entry.id   AF-A0A847H174-F1
#
_cell.length_a   1.000
_cell.length_b   1.000
_cell.length_c   1.000
_cell.angle_alpha   90.00
_cell.angle_beta   90.00
_cell.angle_gamma   90.00
#
_symmetry.space_group_name_H-M   'P 1'
#
loop_
_entity.id
_entity.type
_entity.pdbx_description
1 polymer ?
#
loop_
_entity_poly.entity_id
_entity_poly.type
_entity_poly.pdbx_seq_one_letter_code
_entity_poly.pdbx_strand_id
1 'polypeptide(L)'
;LSAALVHLGNISHRVGKTMPDREIRERIAGNRELSAAYDRFQTHLSANGVGLDKTPVTLGAMLTFDPDTERFVGEFGDAANQLVSRDYRAPFVVPEKV
;
A
#
# COMPACT_ATOMS: atom_id res chain seq x y z
N LEU A 1 -5.71 -17.22 5.55
CA LEU A 1 -5.67 -16.05 4.65
C LEU A 1 -5.98 -14.70 5.30
N SER A 2 -6.90 -14.58 6.27
CA SER A 2 -7.32 -13.27 6.81
C SER A 2 -6.17 -12.40 7.38
N ALA A 3 -5.20 -12.97 8.10
CA ALA A 3 -4.06 -12.21 8.62
C ALA A 3 -3.05 -11.76 7.54
N ALA A 4 -2.97 -12.48 6.41
CA ALA A 4 -2.05 -12.15 5.32
C ALA A 4 -2.45 -10.85 4.60
N LEU A 5 -3.76 -10.57 4.50
CA LEU A 5 -4.28 -9.37 3.82
C LEU A 5 -3.84 -8.06 4.48
N VAL A 6 -3.65 -8.05 5.81
CA VAL A 6 -3.19 -6.87 6.54
C VAL A 6 -1.77 -6.47 6.13
N HIS A 7 -0.91 -7.46 5.86
CA HIS A 7 0.44 -7.21 5.39
C HIS A 7 0.46 -6.66 3.96
N LEU A 8 -0.42 -7.13 3.08
CA LEU A 8 -0.50 -6.63 1.70
C LEU A 8 -0.81 -5.14 1.65
N GLY A 9 -1.76 -4.67 2.47
CA GLY A 9 -2.10 -3.24 2.56
C GLY A 9 -0.93 -2.38 3.04
N ASN A 10 -0.19 -2.84 4.06
CA ASN A 10 0.98 -2.13 4.56
C ASN A 10 2.12 -2.08 3.52
N ILE A 11 2.37 -3.19 2.82
CA ILE A 11 3.37 -3.24 1.74
C ILE A 11 2.97 -2.29 0.61
N SER A 12 1.70 -2.31 0.18
CA SER A 12 1.17 -1.36 -0.81
C SER A 12 1.40 0.09 -0.39
N HIS A 13 1.13 0.45 0.86
CA HIS A 13 1.36 1.81 1.37
C HIS A 13 2.85 2.19 1.36
N ARG A 14 3.75 1.30 1.80
CA ARG A 14 5.21 1.56 1.87
C ARG A 14 5.87 1.66 0.49
N VAL A 15 5.38 0.93 -0.50
CA VAL A 15 5.83 1.03 -1.91
C VAL A 15 5.14 2.17 -2.65
N GLY A 16 4.02 2.67 -2.11
CA GLY A 16 3.25 3.77 -2.65
C GLY A 16 4.01 5.09 -2.69
N LYS A 17 3.34 6.13 -3.20
CA LYS A 17 3.92 7.46 -3.36
C LYS A 17 3.01 8.52 -2.80
N THR A 18 3.62 9.49 -2.12
CA THR A 18 2.96 10.74 -1.77
C THR A 18 2.76 11.56 -3.03
N MET A 19 1.54 12.04 -3.26
CA MET A 19 1.22 12.83 -4.44
C MET A 19 0.05 13.80 -4.19
N PRO A 20 -0.12 14.84 -5.01
CA PRO A 20 -1.21 15.81 -4.86
C PRO A 20 -2.59 15.18 -5.08
N ASP A 21 -3.63 15.75 -4.46
CA ASP A 21 -5.02 15.27 -4.57
C ASP A 21 -5.47 15.05 -6.02
N ARG A 22 -5.15 16.01 -6.90
CA ARG A 22 -5.51 15.95 -8.32
C ARG A 22 -4.99 14.66 -8.99
N GLU A 23 -3.73 14.30 -8.72
CA GLU A 23 -3.11 13.12 -9.32
C GLU A 23 -3.71 11.83 -8.75
N ILE A 24 -4.05 11.81 -7.45
CA ILE A 24 -4.72 10.66 -6.84
C ILE A 24 -6.07 10.43 -7.51
N ARG A 25 -6.87 11.49 -7.66
CA ARG A 25 -8.19 11.43 -8.31
C ARG A 25 -8.09 10.89 -9.73
N GLU A 26 -7.11 11.34 -10.51
CA GLU A 26 -6.87 10.82 -11.86
C GLU A 26 -6.55 9.33 -11.86
N ARG A 27 -5.66 8.87 -10.96
CA ARG A 27 -5.25 7.46 -10.89
C ARG A 27 -6.36 6.52 -10.44
N ILE A 28 -7.27 6.97 -9.57
CA ILE A 28 -8.36 6.14 -9.04
C ILE A 28 -9.68 6.29 -9.80
N ALA A 29 -9.79 7.22 -10.76
CA ALA A 29 -11.04 7.55 -11.46
C ALA A 29 -11.73 6.34 -12.11
N GLY A 30 -10.95 5.37 -12.60
CA GLY A 30 -11.47 4.12 -13.19
C GLY A 30 -12.01 3.10 -12.18
N ASN A 31 -11.83 3.34 -10.88
CA ASN A 31 -12.27 2.46 -9.80
C ASN A 31 -13.22 3.20 -8.86
N ARG A 32 -14.52 2.91 -9.03
CA ARG A 32 -15.60 3.56 -8.26
C ARG A 32 -15.44 3.37 -6.76
N GLU A 33 -15.03 2.18 -6.32
CA GLU A 33 -14.91 1.87 -4.90
C GLU A 33 -13.73 2.63 -4.25
N LEU A 34 -12.59 2.72 -4.94
CA LEU A 34 -11.46 3.53 -4.47
C LEU A 34 -11.81 5.02 -4.47
N SER A 35 -12.49 5.52 -5.50
CA SER A 35 -12.94 6.91 -5.58
C SER A 35 -13.85 7.26 -4.39
N ALA A 36 -14.88 6.44 -4.14
CA ALA A 36 -15.79 6.65 -3.01
C ALA A 36 -15.09 6.54 -1.65
N ALA A 37 -14.12 5.62 -1.51
CA ALA A 37 -13.32 5.52 -0.28
C ALA A 37 -12.46 6.77 -0.06
N TYR A 38 -11.84 7.29 -1.11
CA TYR A 38 -11.00 8.48 -1.05
C TYR A 38 -11.79 9.76 -0.74
N ASP A 39 -13.00 9.89 -1.28
CA ASP A 39 -13.89 11.02 -0.96
C ASP A 39 -14.33 11.00 0.51
N ARG A 40 -14.68 9.82 1.05
CA ARG A 40 -14.99 9.67 2.49
C ARG A 40 -13.80 10.03 3.37
N PHE A 41 -12.60 9.58 2.98
CA PHE A 41 -11.36 9.88 3.66
C PHE A 41 -11.08 11.39 3.71
N GLN A 42 -11.18 12.09 2.57
CA GLN A 42 -11.02 13.55 2.51
C GLN A 42 -12.05 14.30 3.32
N THR A 43 -13.33 13.90 3.21
CA THR A 43 -14.42 14.51 3.97
C THR A 43 -14.17 14.40 5.46
N HIS A 44 -13.74 13.22 5.92
CA HIS A 44 -13.43 12.98 7.32
C HIS A 44 -12.26 13.84 7.81
N LEU A 45 -11.16 13.91 7.05
CA LEU A 45 -10.00 14.71 7.42
C LEU A 45 -10.32 16.21 7.45
N SER A 46 -11.06 16.70 6.47
CA SER A 46 -11.49 18.11 6.39
C SER A 46 -12.38 18.49 7.56
N ALA A 47 -13.33 17.61 7.93
CA ALA A 47 -14.19 17.80 9.10
C ALA A 47 -13.41 17.88 10.43
N ASN A 48 -12.18 17.37 10.45
CA ASN A 48 -11.27 17.41 11.61
C ASN A 48 -10.13 18.42 11.44
N GLY A 49 -10.23 19.35 10.48
CA GLY A 49 -9.24 20.41 10.28
C GLY A 49 -7.91 19.96 9.68
N VAL A 50 -7.84 18.74 9.11
CA VAL A 50 -6.65 18.22 8.44
C VAL A 50 -6.72 18.53 6.95
N GLY A 51 -5.93 19.52 6.53
CA GLY A 51 -5.76 19.88 5.12
C GLY A 51 -4.71 19.01 4.42
N LEU A 52 -5.03 18.51 3.23
CA LEU A 52 -4.12 17.66 2.44
C LEU A 52 -2.98 18.45 1.76
N ASP A 53 -3.08 19.77 1.76
CA ASP A 53 -2.02 20.70 1.35
C ASP A 53 -0.84 20.66 2.33
N LYS A 54 -1.14 20.58 3.64
CA LYS A 54 -0.15 20.53 4.72
C LYS A 54 0.21 19.11 5.13
N THR A 55 -0.71 18.17 4.91
CA THR A 55 -0.53 16.76 5.23
C THR A 55 -0.74 15.93 3.97
N PRO A 56 0.29 15.85 3.09
CA PRO A 56 0.18 15.10 1.85
C PRO A 56 -0.14 13.62 2.11
N VAL A 57 -0.94 13.06 1.21
CA VAL A 57 -1.44 11.69 1.34
C VAL A 57 -0.67 10.77 0.43
N THR A 58 -0.53 9.52 0.85
CA THR A 58 0.19 8.48 0.10
C THR A 58 -0.81 7.54 -0.53
N LEU A 59 -0.78 7.47 -1.87
CA LEU A 59 -1.51 6.45 -2.61
C LEU A 59 -0.64 5.19 -2.66
N GLY A 60 -1.17 4.10 -2.11
CA GLY A 60 -0.52 2.80 -2.15
C GLY A 60 -0.32 2.29 -3.57
N ALA A 61 0.75 1.53 -3.80
CA ALA A 61 0.99 0.86 -5.08
C ALA A 61 -0.09 -0.20 -5.33
N MET A 62 -0.60 -0.28 -6.56
CA MET A 62 -1.48 -1.39 -6.97
C MET A 62 -0.63 -2.63 -7.15
N LEU A 63 -0.72 -3.55 -6.18
CA LEU A 63 0.07 -4.77 -6.15
C LEU A 63 -0.76 -5.94 -6.66
N THR A 64 -0.15 -6.76 -7.51
CA THR A 64 -0.69 -8.06 -7.91
C THR A 64 0.06 -9.14 -7.16
N PHE A 65 -0.67 -10.00 -6.45
CA PHE A 65 -0.10 -11.12 -5.70
C PHE A 65 -0.42 -12.42 -6.43
N ASP A 66 0.61 -13.20 -6.72
CA ASP A 66 0.51 -14.55 -7.28
C ASP A 66 0.39 -15.56 -6.12
N PRO A 67 -0.77 -16.21 -5.93
CA PRO A 67 -0.98 -17.15 -4.83
C PRO A 67 -0.22 -18.46 -5.00
N ASP A 68 0.20 -18.83 -6.21
CA ASP A 68 0.89 -20.11 -6.46
C ASP A 68 2.37 -20.03 -6.07
N THR A 69 2.99 -18.87 -6.34
CA THR A 69 4.39 -18.61 -5.96
C THR A 69 4.53 -17.84 -4.65
N GLU A 70 3.42 -17.35 -4.09
CA GLU A 70 3.35 -16.48 -2.91
C GLU A 70 4.18 -15.19 -3.04
N ARG A 71 4.24 -14.60 -4.24
CA ARG A 71 5.04 -13.40 -4.52
C ARG A 71 4.22 -12.30 -5.18
N PHE A 72 4.67 -11.07 -4.98
CA PHE A 72 4.19 -9.93 -5.76
C PHE A 72 4.80 -9.94 -7.16
N VAL A 73 3.98 -9.64 -8.16
CA VAL A 73 4.36 -9.58 -9.57
C VAL A 73 3.99 -8.21 -10.17
N GLY A 74 4.51 -7.92 -11.35
CA GLY A 74 4.28 -6.65 -12.06
C GLY A 74 5.25 -5.53 -11.65
N GLU A 75 4.92 -4.30 -12.03
CA GLU A 75 5.80 -3.12 -11.91
C GLU A 75 6.40 -2.92 -10.50
N PHE A 76 5.60 -3.14 -9.47
CA PHE A 76 5.98 -2.92 -8.08
C PHE A 76 6.40 -4.20 -7.35
N GLY A 77 6.49 -5.34 -8.07
CA GLY A 77 6.71 -6.66 -7.50
C GLY A 77 8.01 -6.76 -6.71
N ASP A 78 9.12 -6.33 -7.29
CA ASP A 78 10.45 -6.43 -6.66
C ASP A 78 10.52 -5.62 -5.35
N ALA A 79 10.06 -4.36 -5.39
CA ALA A 79 10.02 -3.50 -4.22
C ALA A 79 9.08 -4.03 -3.13
N ALA A 80 7.94 -4.61 -3.51
CA ALA A 80 6.99 -5.21 -2.57
C ALA A 80 7.54 -6.50 -1.93
N ASN A 81 8.21 -7.35 -2.72
CA ASN A 81 8.80 -8.60 -2.27
C ASN A 81 9.92 -8.38 -1.24
N GLN A 82 10.68 -7.28 -1.33
CA GLN A 82 11.67 -6.90 -0.32
C GLN A 82 11.06 -6.61 1.06
N LEU A 83 9.75 -6.35 1.13
CA LEU A 83 9.06 -6.02 2.38
C LEU A 83 8.28 -7.20 2.99
N VAL A 84 8.26 -8.35 2.30
CA VAL A 84 7.59 -9.58 2.77
C VAL A 84 8.27 -10.13 4.00
N SER A 85 9.60 -10.06 4.03
CA SER A 85 10.42 -10.42 5.19
C SER A 85 11.30 -9.24 5.61
N ARG A 86 11.94 -9.36 6.76
CA ARG A 86 12.92 -8.38 7.26
C ARG A 86 14.31 -8.96 7.15
N ASP A 87 15.30 -8.08 7.06
CA ASP A 87 16.68 -8.45 7.32
C ASP A 87 16.85 -8.76 8.82
N TYR A 88 16.83 -10.05 9.15
CA TYR A 88 16.98 -10.50 10.53
C TYR A 88 18.39 -10.22 11.04
N ARG A 89 18.48 -9.80 12.31
CA ARG A 89 19.76 -9.55 12.99
C ARG A 89 20.40 -10.87 13.43
N ALA A 90 21.64 -11.12 13.02
CA ALA A 90 22.42 -12.26 13.50
C ALA A 90 22.64 -12.23 15.04
N PRO A 91 22.57 -13.37 15.75
CA PRO A 91 22.33 -14.73 15.23
C PRO A 91 20.85 -15.14 15.12
N PHE A 92 19.89 -14.23 15.34
CA PHE A 92 18.45 -14.54 15.39
C PHE A 92 17.79 -14.52 14.01
N VAL A 93 18.26 -15.38 13.09
CA VAL A 93 17.76 -15.49 11.72
C VAL A 93 16.67 -16.54 11.61
N VAL A 94 15.58 -16.23 10.89
CA VAL A 94 14.57 -17.23 10.51
C VAL A 94 15.10 -18.05 9.33
N PRO A 95 15.19 -19.38 9.44
CA PRO A 95 15.64 -20.23 8.34
C PRO A 95 14.71 -20.14 7.13
N GLU A 96 15.26 -20.18 5.92
CA GLU A 96 14.47 -20.17 4.68
C GLU A 96 13.64 -21.46 4.48
N LYS A 97 14.00 -22.54 5.18
CA LYS A 97 13.31 -23.83 5.14
C LYS A 97 13.12 -24.33 6.56
N VAL A 98 11.90 -24.80 6.85
CA VAL A 98 11.53 -25.46 8.12
C VAL A 98 11.65 -26.97 7.96
#